data_AF-A0AAD9FMU6-F1
#
_entry.id   AF-A0AAD9FMU6-F1
#
_cell.length_a   1.000
_cell.length_b   1.000
_cell.length_c   1.000
_cell.angle_alpha   90.00
_cell.angle_beta   90.00
_cell.angle_gamma   90.00
#
_symmetry.space_group_name_H-M   'P 1'
#
loop_
_entity.id
_entity.type
_entity.pdbx_description
1 polymer ?
#
loop_
_entity_poly.entity_id
_entity_poly.type
_entity_poly.pdbx_seq_one_letter_code
_entity_poly.pdbx_strand_id
1 'polypeptide(L)'
;MPVHTAASILSSVDTTHFVLAALGVAGLGWVKQKMGGRTCTWERDWAGKMILIIAPPTPTILSLIDYLLNLPHPPQILYLPPYPSPLPSSLLTILHAIRLSTTNPLAQLHCEPLPRTPLGVRTFMERWGKVSTGMTGEGGRRIDAIVLGSGWGVGEPDFIDDPTDSAPTGFAPTGSASTRGTGDDTGVKAEKRWTVHEYNFHILHSLLPALLRQPPERNIRIISLCSPTISAALPTLLGKQARQDAAQIAGAKGITTLFFNVHFQLICDTLSAANLEKVKEVPVPDPERGMESKMKKREEGVGSNIMNIGVVMPWTRDEVVRGWLDVQASWLRWILWILLYPLLIILTPSPRRSIQSIIFALQAPVRYGPLDTSNNTTVPVDASKTNAGGTSTDTAGLDVRRRKVGRGDVVRNCAVADMPPVLSDPRLAKVTYDSLEKAVEEGVKEDAKREKAFGQGTGEGAKVIFDEIDDFMSCLWCLRRDGGLQRVGCGRCAQRVELVNVLGVACSLLELPKSSIADIYTDPPPRHSEPSADPASIAQGETRADRKPAARNNVHTSI
;
A
#
# COMPACT_ATOMS: atom_id res chain seq x y z
N MET A 1 39.65 -24.56 -17.08
CA MET A 1 38.19 -24.51 -17.23
C MET A 1 37.54 -24.97 -15.92
N PRO A 2 36.62 -24.20 -15.32
CA PRO A 2 36.01 -24.52 -14.03
C PRO A 2 35.31 -25.89 -14.02
N VAL A 3 34.81 -26.35 -15.17
CA VAL A 3 34.18 -27.68 -15.31
C VAL A 3 35.19 -28.81 -15.07
N HIS A 4 36.43 -28.70 -15.54
CA HIS A 4 37.46 -29.73 -15.30
C HIS A 4 37.92 -29.76 -13.85
N THR A 5 38.00 -28.61 -13.19
CA THR A 5 38.33 -28.53 -11.76
C THR A 5 37.22 -29.12 -10.89
N ALA A 6 35.95 -28.86 -11.23
CA ALA A 6 34.82 -29.50 -10.56
C ALA A 6 34.82 -31.02 -10.80
N ALA A 7 35.03 -31.46 -12.04
CA ALA A 7 35.10 -32.88 -12.39
C ALA A 7 36.27 -33.58 -11.68
N SER A 8 37.44 -32.96 -11.56
CA SER A 8 38.59 -33.55 -10.85
C SER A 8 38.33 -33.66 -9.35
N ILE A 9 37.71 -32.65 -8.74
CA ILE A 9 37.31 -32.69 -7.32
C ILE A 9 36.24 -33.76 -7.08
N LEU A 10 35.30 -33.93 -8.01
CA LEU A 10 34.25 -34.95 -7.91
C LEU A 10 34.74 -36.36 -8.22
N SER A 11 35.80 -36.51 -9.02
CA SER A 11 36.33 -37.83 -9.42
C SER A 11 36.99 -38.60 -8.28
N SER A 12 37.45 -37.92 -7.23
CA SER A 12 38.05 -38.54 -6.04
C SER A 12 37.05 -38.84 -4.93
N VAL A 13 35.77 -38.51 -5.11
CA VAL A 13 34.72 -38.70 -4.10
C VAL A 13 34.16 -40.12 -4.22
N ASP A 14 34.20 -40.88 -3.13
CA ASP A 14 33.64 -42.24 -3.09
C ASP A 14 32.11 -42.22 -3.29
N THR A 15 31.57 -43.27 -3.91
CA THR A 15 30.14 -43.46 -4.18
C THR A 15 29.26 -43.29 -2.93
N THR A 16 29.76 -43.69 -1.76
CA THR A 16 29.10 -43.50 -0.46
C THR A 16 28.82 -42.01 -0.16
N HIS A 17 29.76 -41.13 -0.47
CA HIS A 17 29.62 -39.69 -0.26
C HIS A 17 28.61 -39.08 -1.24
N PHE A 18 28.51 -39.60 -2.47
CA PHE A 18 27.48 -39.19 -3.41
C PHE A 18 26.07 -39.54 -2.91
N VAL A 19 25.87 -40.73 -2.34
CA VAL A 19 24.58 -41.13 -1.75
C VAL A 19 24.22 -40.23 -0.57
N LEU A 20 25.17 -39.97 0.33
CA LEU A 20 24.97 -39.06 1.45
C LEU A 20 24.66 -37.62 0.99
N ALA A 21 25.36 -37.13 -0.03
CA ALA A 21 25.10 -35.82 -0.61
C ALA A 21 23.71 -35.75 -1.25
N ALA A 22 23.31 -36.79 -1.99
CA ALA A 22 21.98 -36.88 -2.59
C ALA A 22 20.87 -36.90 -1.52
N LEU A 23 21.05 -37.68 -0.45
CA LEU A 23 20.13 -37.69 0.70
C LEU A 23 20.08 -36.32 1.39
N GLY A 24 21.23 -35.64 1.53
CA GLY A 24 21.30 -34.28 2.05
C GLY A 24 20.51 -33.29 1.20
N VAL A 25 20.71 -33.29 -0.13
CA VAL A 25 19.98 -32.42 -1.06
C VAL A 25 18.48 -32.73 -1.03
N ALA A 26 18.09 -34.01 -0.99
CA ALA A 26 16.69 -34.41 -0.87
C ALA A 26 16.07 -33.91 0.45
N GLY A 27 16.80 -34.04 1.56
CA GLY A 27 16.41 -33.52 2.86
C GLY A 27 16.23 -32.00 2.86
N LEU A 28 17.18 -31.25 2.28
CA LEU A 28 17.09 -29.79 2.13
C LEU A 28 15.92 -29.38 1.22
N GLY A 29 15.67 -30.12 0.14
CA GLY A 29 14.53 -29.92 -0.74
C GLY A 29 13.20 -30.11 -0.02
N TRP A 30 13.09 -31.16 0.80
CA TRP A 30 11.92 -31.42 1.63
C TRP A 30 11.69 -30.33 2.68
N VAL A 31 12.75 -29.88 3.38
CA VAL A 31 12.66 -28.76 4.33
C VAL A 31 12.19 -27.49 3.62
N LYS A 32 12.78 -27.16 2.46
CA LYS A 32 12.40 -25.99 1.66
C LYS A 32 10.95 -26.05 1.20
N GLN A 33 10.47 -27.22 0.78
CA GLN A 33 9.08 -27.42 0.40
C GLN A 33 8.13 -27.22 1.59
N LYS A 34 8.50 -27.71 2.78
CA LYS A 34 7.71 -27.55 4.02
C LYS A 34 7.71 -26.10 4.52
N MET A 35 8.85 -25.41 4.46
CA MET A 35 9.00 -24.00 4.86
C MET A 35 8.39 -23.01 3.86
N GLY A 36 8.29 -23.40 2.59
CA GLY A 36 7.65 -22.61 1.52
C GLY A 36 6.16 -22.36 1.73
N GLY A 37 5.53 -23.01 2.72
CA GLY A 37 4.13 -22.85 3.01
C GLY A 37 3.21 -23.46 1.94
N ARG A 38 1.92 -23.31 2.15
CA ARG A 38 0.89 -23.86 1.26
C ARG A 38 0.54 -22.85 0.19
N THR A 39 0.26 -23.32 -1.02
CA THR A 39 -0.17 -22.47 -2.15
C THR A 39 -1.66 -22.20 -2.11
N CYS A 40 -2.08 -21.06 -2.64
CA CYS A 40 -3.48 -20.79 -2.92
C CYS A 40 -3.91 -21.67 -4.10
N THR A 41 -5.01 -22.41 -3.95
CA THR A 41 -5.64 -23.21 -5.01
C THR A 41 -6.92 -22.59 -5.54
N TRP A 42 -7.32 -21.45 -4.97
CA TRP A 42 -8.50 -20.73 -5.41
C TRP A 42 -8.17 -19.92 -6.64
N GLU A 43 -9.10 -19.85 -7.58
CA GLU A 43 -9.03 -18.94 -8.71
C GLU A 43 -10.27 -18.07 -8.67
N ARG A 44 -10.07 -16.76 -8.80
CA ARG A 44 -11.14 -15.77 -8.88
C ARG A 44 -10.96 -15.04 -10.19
N ASP A 45 -12.06 -14.89 -10.93
CA ASP A 45 -12.05 -14.09 -12.15
C ASP A 45 -11.81 -12.61 -11.81
N TRP A 46 -10.79 -12.02 -12.42
CA TRP A 46 -10.38 -10.63 -12.25
C TRP A 46 -10.62 -9.77 -13.50
N ALA A 47 -11.26 -10.31 -14.55
CA ALA A 47 -11.58 -9.56 -15.75
C ALA A 47 -12.38 -8.28 -15.41
N GLY A 48 -11.87 -7.13 -15.86
CA GLY A 48 -12.51 -5.82 -15.66
C GLY A 48 -12.58 -5.33 -14.21
N LYS A 49 -11.83 -5.96 -13.29
CA LYS A 49 -11.71 -5.53 -11.90
C LYS A 49 -10.44 -4.73 -11.68
N MET A 50 -10.49 -3.76 -10.76
CA MET A 50 -9.32 -2.97 -10.41
C MET A 50 -8.75 -3.36 -9.05
N ILE A 51 -7.43 -3.50 -8.97
CA ILE A 51 -6.68 -3.69 -7.73
C ILE A 51 -5.78 -2.48 -7.50
N LEU A 52 -5.98 -1.83 -6.37
CA LEU A 52 -5.13 -0.74 -5.88
C LEU A 52 -4.03 -1.33 -4.99
N ILE A 53 -2.75 -1.13 -5.33
CA ILE A 53 -1.63 -1.63 -4.53
C ILE A 53 -0.86 -0.44 -3.97
N ILE A 54 -0.99 -0.19 -2.67
CA ILE A 54 -0.30 0.90 -1.96
C ILE A 54 0.84 0.29 -1.15
N ALA A 55 2.04 0.26 -1.72
CA ALA A 55 3.16 -0.44 -1.11
C ALA A 55 4.54 0.01 -1.65
N PRO A 56 5.60 -0.04 -0.83
CA PRO A 56 6.97 0.09 -1.33
C PRO A 56 7.32 -1.03 -2.33
N PRO A 57 8.26 -0.81 -3.27
CA PRO A 57 8.62 -1.78 -4.30
C PRO A 57 9.52 -2.88 -3.73
N THR A 58 8.99 -3.69 -2.82
CA THR A 58 9.70 -4.83 -2.26
C THR A 58 9.66 -6.03 -3.22
N PRO A 59 10.60 -6.98 -3.13
CA PRO A 59 10.57 -8.20 -3.94
C PRO A 59 9.24 -8.94 -3.85
N THR A 60 8.61 -8.94 -2.67
CA THR A 60 7.29 -9.54 -2.45
C THR A 60 6.19 -8.82 -3.23
N ILE A 61 6.16 -7.49 -3.22
CA ILE A 61 5.14 -6.70 -3.94
C ILE A 61 5.36 -6.75 -5.45
N LEU A 62 6.60 -6.69 -5.93
CA LEU A 62 6.91 -6.85 -7.35
C LEU A 62 6.51 -8.24 -7.86
N SER A 63 6.74 -9.29 -7.04
CA SER A 63 6.27 -10.64 -7.36
C SER A 63 4.75 -10.76 -7.37
N LEU A 64 4.05 -9.99 -6.53
CA LEU A 64 2.58 -9.93 -6.54
C LEU A 64 2.08 -9.31 -7.84
N ILE A 65 2.68 -8.18 -8.27
CA ILE A 65 2.34 -7.52 -9.53
C ILE A 65 2.60 -8.46 -10.71
N ASP A 66 3.78 -9.09 -10.78
CA ASP A 66 4.14 -10.09 -11.80
C ASP A 66 3.11 -11.23 -11.84
N TYR A 67 2.74 -11.78 -10.68
CA TYR A 67 1.74 -12.85 -10.61
C TYR A 67 0.36 -12.41 -11.10
N LEU A 68 -0.12 -11.23 -10.69
CA LEU A 68 -1.44 -10.73 -11.06
C LEU A 68 -1.55 -10.44 -12.57
N LEU A 69 -0.48 -9.93 -13.19
CA LEU A 69 -0.45 -9.65 -14.63
C LEU A 69 -0.43 -10.93 -15.48
N ASN A 70 0.13 -12.02 -14.96
CA ASN A 70 0.19 -13.32 -15.62
C ASN A 70 -1.04 -14.22 -15.38
N LEU A 71 -2.09 -13.71 -14.72
CA LEU A 71 -3.35 -14.43 -14.60
C LEU A 71 -4.04 -14.58 -15.97
N PRO A 72 -4.85 -15.64 -16.19
CA PRO A 72 -5.63 -15.80 -17.42
C PRO A 72 -6.53 -14.59 -17.71
N HIS A 73 -7.10 -14.02 -16.65
CA HIS A 73 -7.95 -12.82 -16.68
C HIS A 73 -7.35 -11.75 -15.77
N PRO A 74 -6.37 -10.95 -16.25
CA PRO A 74 -5.63 -10.04 -15.40
C PRO A 74 -6.52 -8.85 -14.97
N PRO A 75 -6.40 -8.39 -13.70
CA PRO A 75 -7.03 -7.16 -13.26
C PRO A 75 -6.32 -5.93 -13.84
N GLN A 76 -7.00 -4.79 -13.80
CA GLN A 76 -6.36 -3.48 -13.92
C GLN A 76 -5.63 -3.15 -12.60
N ILE A 77 -4.32 -2.97 -12.65
CA ILE A 77 -3.51 -2.69 -11.46
C ILE A 77 -3.17 -1.20 -11.45
N LEU A 78 -3.52 -0.51 -10.36
CA LEU A 78 -2.99 0.81 -10.03
C LEU A 78 -2.00 0.66 -8.87
N TYR A 79 -0.71 0.78 -9.19
CA TYR A 79 0.38 0.71 -8.23
C TYR A 79 0.75 2.11 -7.73
N LEU A 80 0.71 2.29 -6.41
CA LEU A 80 0.93 3.55 -5.71
C LEU A 80 2.10 3.42 -4.74
N PRO A 81 3.35 3.51 -5.22
CA PRO A 81 4.50 3.47 -4.35
C PRO A 81 4.65 4.77 -3.54
N PRO A 82 5.20 4.69 -2.31
CA PRO A 82 5.35 5.81 -1.39
C PRO A 82 6.50 6.77 -1.74
N TYR A 83 6.68 7.09 -3.02
CA TYR A 83 7.70 8.02 -3.50
C TYR A 83 7.10 9.39 -3.85
N PRO A 84 7.88 10.47 -3.70
CA PRO A 84 7.55 11.73 -4.34
C PRO A 84 7.62 11.60 -5.87
N SER A 85 7.00 12.54 -6.57
CA SER A 85 7.18 12.69 -8.01
C SER A 85 8.47 13.47 -8.29
N PRO A 86 9.29 13.11 -9.30
CA PRO A 86 9.10 11.99 -10.24
C PRO A 86 9.49 10.62 -9.65
N LEU A 87 8.92 9.55 -10.21
CA LEU A 87 9.26 8.18 -9.82
C LEU A 87 10.71 7.81 -10.19
N PRO A 88 11.41 7.01 -9.38
CA PRO A 88 12.77 6.55 -9.70
C PRO A 88 12.83 5.79 -11.04
N SER A 89 13.82 6.10 -11.87
CA SER A 89 14.02 5.48 -13.19
C SER A 89 14.26 3.97 -13.10
N SER A 90 14.93 3.50 -12.05
CA SER A 90 15.14 2.08 -11.77
C SER A 90 13.82 1.33 -11.55
N LEU A 91 12.89 1.93 -10.80
CA LEU A 91 11.57 1.36 -10.57
C LEU A 91 10.77 1.28 -11.87
N LEU A 92 10.76 2.36 -12.66
CA LEU A 92 10.07 2.38 -13.95
C LEU A 92 10.64 1.32 -14.91
N THR A 93 11.96 1.12 -14.92
CA THR A 93 12.63 0.09 -15.72
C THR A 93 12.17 -1.31 -15.30
N ILE A 94 12.10 -1.59 -14.00
CA ILE A 94 11.63 -2.89 -13.48
C ILE A 94 10.16 -3.12 -13.83
N LEU A 95 9.29 -2.12 -13.63
CA LEU A 95 7.86 -2.24 -13.97
C LEU A 95 7.66 -2.42 -15.48
N HIS A 96 8.48 -1.76 -16.30
CA HIS A 96 8.47 -1.97 -17.74
C HIS A 96 8.90 -3.39 -18.11
N ALA A 97 9.96 -3.93 -17.48
CA ALA A 97 10.39 -5.30 -17.69
C ALA A 97 9.31 -6.33 -17.31
N ILE A 98 8.62 -6.13 -16.18
CA ILE A 98 7.49 -6.98 -15.76
C ILE A 98 6.35 -6.93 -16.79
N ARG A 99 6.05 -5.72 -17.30
CA ARG A 99 5.03 -5.55 -18.34
C ARG A 99 5.44 -6.26 -19.63
N LEU A 100 6.69 -6.17 -20.05
CA LEU A 100 7.20 -6.85 -21.25
C LEU A 100 7.22 -8.38 -21.10
N SER A 101 7.41 -8.90 -19.89
CA SER A 101 7.32 -10.35 -19.64
C SER A 101 5.88 -10.88 -19.68
N THR A 102 4.88 -10.00 -19.63
CA THR A 102 3.47 -10.40 -19.63
C THR A 102 3.01 -10.69 -21.07
N THR A 103 2.47 -11.88 -21.29
CA THR A 103 1.97 -12.31 -22.61
C THR A 103 0.53 -11.87 -22.89
N ASN A 104 -0.21 -11.45 -21.85
CA ASN A 104 -1.62 -11.10 -21.96
C ASN A 104 -1.80 -9.62 -22.36
N PRO A 105 -2.43 -9.31 -23.52
CA PRO A 105 -2.63 -7.93 -23.98
C PRO A 105 -3.63 -7.14 -23.13
N LEU A 106 -4.48 -7.81 -22.34
CA LEU A 106 -5.45 -7.17 -21.45
C LEU A 106 -4.83 -6.69 -20.15
N ALA A 107 -3.59 -7.09 -19.84
CA ALA A 107 -2.91 -6.73 -18.62
C ALA A 107 -2.59 -5.23 -18.61
N GLN A 108 -3.22 -4.51 -17.68
CA GLN A 108 -3.03 -3.06 -17.51
C GLN A 108 -2.32 -2.79 -16.18
N LEU A 109 -1.14 -2.19 -16.26
CA LEU A 109 -0.38 -1.73 -15.11
C LEU A 109 -0.19 -0.22 -15.21
N HIS A 110 -0.77 0.51 -14.26
CA HIS A 110 -0.56 1.93 -14.05
C HIS A 110 0.25 2.14 -12.78
N CYS A 111 1.17 3.11 -12.80
CA CYS A 111 2.01 3.46 -11.66
C CYS A 111 1.94 4.97 -11.45
N GLU A 112 1.54 5.40 -10.25
CA GLU A 112 1.47 6.82 -9.89
C GLU A 112 2.15 7.04 -8.53
N PRO A 113 2.94 8.13 -8.36
CA PRO A 113 3.56 8.43 -7.08
C PRO A 113 2.50 8.78 -6.03
N LEU A 114 2.63 8.22 -4.83
CA LEU A 114 1.78 8.57 -3.69
C LEU A 114 2.65 8.85 -2.45
N PRO A 115 3.22 10.06 -2.31
CA PRO A 115 4.08 10.37 -1.18
C PRO A 115 3.30 10.25 0.14
N ARG A 116 4.01 9.87 1.21
CA ARG A 116 3.44 9.69 2.57
C ARG A 116 3.19 11.02 3.28
N THR A 117 2.50 11.93 2.61
CA THR A 117 2.09 13.24 3.13
C THR A 117 0.59 13.41 2.94
N PRO A 118 -0.11 14.19 3.79
CA PRO A 118 -1.54 14.47 3.60
C PRO A 118 -1.78 15.18 2.27
N LEU A 119 -0.88 16.09 1.88
CA LEU A 119 -0.96 16.75 0.57
C LEU A 119 -0.86 15.74 -0.58
N GLY A 120 0.04 14.76 -0.46
CA GLY A 120 0.14 13.65 -1.41
C GLY A 120 -1.17 12.90 -1.59
N VAL A 121 -1.78 12.50 -0.47
CA VAL A 121 -3.07 11.80 -0.46
C VAL A 121 -4.18 12.69 -1.02
N ARG A 122 -4.28 13.96 -0.62
CA ARG A 122 -5.29 14.90 -1.14
C ARG A 122 -5.15 15.13 -2.64
N THR A 123 -3.93 15.37 -3.11
CA THR A 123 -3.63 15.57 -4.53
C THR A 123 -4.02 14.32 -5.34
N PHE A 124 -3.70 13.14 -4.80
CA PHE A 124 -4.13 11.88 -5.40
C PHE A 124 -5.66 11.76 -5.42
N MET A 125 -6.35 12.09 -4.33
CA MET A 125 -7.81 12.01 -4.26
C MET A 125 -8.52 13.01 -5.18
N GLU A 126 -7.96 14.21 -5.36
CA GLU A 126 -8.42 15.17 -6.35
C GLU A 126 -8.28 14.62 -7.77
N ARG A 127 -7.11 14.04 -8.10
CA ARG A 127 -6.88 13.39 -9.40
C ARG A 127 -7.84 12.22 -9.57
N TRP A 128 -8.01 11.39 -8.55
CA TRP A 128 -8.91 10.25 -8.53
C TRP A 128 -10.36 10.67 -8.83
N GLY A 129 -10.82 11.80 -8.28
CA GLY A 129 -12.15 12.36 -8.54
C GLY A 129 -12.30 13.06 -9.89
N LYS A 130 -11.23 13.61 -10.46
CA LYS A 130 -11.23 14.37 -11.74
C LYS A 130 -11.20 13.49 -12.99
N VAL A 131 -10.86 12.21 -12.89
CA VAL A 131 -10.57 11.40 -14.08
C VAL A 131 -11.75 11.29 -15.03
N SER A 132 -11.45 11.54 -16.30
CA SER A 132 -12.39 11.64 -17.40
C SER A 132 -13.20 10.36 -17.58
N THR A 133 -14.48 10.58 -17.89
CA THR A 133 -15.55 9.60 -18.19
C THR A 133 -15.21 8.56 -19.27
N GLY A 134 -14.03 8.61 -19.91
CA GLY A 134 -13.63 7.71 -20.99
C GLY A 134 -12.94 6.41 -20.56
N MET A 135 -12.30 6.36 -19.37
CA MET A 135 -11.62 5.13 -18.89
C MET A 135 -12.49 4.24 -18.00
N THR A 136 -13.68 4.71 -17.66
CA THR A 136 -14.59 4.04 -16.73
C THR A 136 -15.98 4.08 -17.32
N GLY A 137 -16.65 2.94 -17.43
CA GLY A 137 -18.09 2.94 -17.74
C GLY A 137 -18.87 3.86 -16.77
N GLU A 138 -20.15 4.09 -17.05
CA GLU A 138 -21.02 5.09 -16.37
C GLU A 138 -20.96 5.16 -14.83
N GLY A 139 -20.43 4.13 -14.15
CA GLY A 139 -20.22 4.10 -12.69
C GLY A 139 -18.86 4.58 -12.16
N GLY A 140 -18.02 5.24 -12.95
CA GLY A 140 -16.72 5.77 -12.48
C GLY A 140 -15.65 4.71 -12.19
N ARG A 141 -14.50 5.11 -11.60
CA ARG A 141 -13.41 4.18 -11.25
C ARG A 141 -13.88 3.24 -10.14
N ARG A 142 -13.93 1.94 -10.42
CA ARG A 142 -14.38 0.91 -9.49
C ARG A 142 -13.16 0.24 -8.86
N ILE A 143 -13.15 0.11 -7.54
CA ILE A 143 -12.07 -0.54 -6.77
C ILE A 143 -12.60 -1.86 -6.22
N ASP A 144 -12.12 -3.00 -6.69
CA ASP A 144 -12.53 -4.32 -6.19
C ASP A 144 -11.61 -4.83 -5.07
N ALA A 145 -10.36 -4.38 -5.04
CA ALA A 145 -9.44 -4.66 -3.95
C ALA A 145 -8.42 -3.54 -3.70
N ILE A 146 -7.99 -3.40 -2.45
CA ILE A 146 -6.92 -2.53 -1.99
C ILE A 146 -5.91 -3.40 -1.22
N VAL A 147 -4.64 -3.33 -1.58
CA VAL A 147 -3.55 -4.00 -0.86
C VAL A 147 -2.65 -2.95 -0.22
N LEU A 148 -2.67 -2.88 1.11
CA LEU A 148 -1.79 -2.03 1.92
C LEU A 148 -0.54 -2.82 2.30
N GLY A 149 0.51 -2.67 1.49
CA GLY A 149 1.73 -3.48 1.58
C GLY A 149 2.86 -2.88 2.42
N SER A 150 2.58 -1.86 3.23
CA SER A 150 3.53 -1.12 4.05
C SER A 150 3.49 -1.57 5.53
N GLY A 151 4.59 -1.40 6.26
CA GLY A 151 4.62 -1.51 7.74
C GLY A 151 4.71 -2.93 8.32
N TRP A 152 4.87 -3.95 7.48
CA TRP A 152 5.06 -5.34 7.93
C TRP A 152 6.54 -5.78 7.97
N GLY A 153 7.43 -5.06 7.26
CA GLY A 153 8.87 -5.30 7.28
C GLY A 153 9.49 -4.96 8.64
N VAL A 154 10.57 -5.65 8.99
CA VAL A 154 11.39 -5.34 10.16
C VAL A 154 12.55 -4.49 9.67
N GLY A 155 12.91 -3.43 10.40
CA GLY A 155 14.07 -2.59 10.07
C GLY A 155 13.98 -1.89 8.72
N GLU A 156 12.80 -1.87 8.09
CA GLU A 156 12.53 -0.98 6.98
C GLU A 156 12.59 0.44 7.57
N PRO A 157 13.60 1.27 7.24
CA PRO A 157 13.51 2.68 7.58
C PRO A 157 12.19 3.17 7.00
N ASP A 158 11.42 3.98 7.74
CA ASP A 158 10.08 4.41 7.33
C ASP A 158 10.08 5.24 6.02
N PHE A 159 11.23 5.39 5.36
CA PHE A 159 11.55 5.19 3.95
C PHE A 159 12.85 5.98 3.69
N ILE A 160 13.68 5.49 2.77
CA ILE A 160 14.96 6.06 2.32
C ILE A 160 14.86 7.58 2.22
N ASP A 161 15.56 8.29 3.10
CA ASP A 161 15.76 9.73 2.99
C ASP A 161 16.40 10.02 1.63
N ASP A 162 16.04 11.17 1.08
CA ASP A 162 16.59 11.66 -0.18
C ASP A 162 18.11 11.40 -0.21
N PRO A 163 18.64 10.62 -1.17
CA PRO A 163 20.07 10.27 -1.19
C PRO A 163 21.00 11.48 -1.25
N THR A 164 20.46 12.69 -1.42
CA THR A 164 21.19 13.96 -1.41
C THR A 164 21.48 14.51 0.00
N ASP A 165 20.78 14.07 1.05
CA ASP A 165 21.04 14.49 2.45
C ASP A 165 21.86 13.45 3.22
N SER A 166 22.89 12.89 2.56
CA SER A 166 23.79 11.88 3.11
C SER A 166 24.76 12.44 4.17
N ALA A 167 24.23 12.91 5.30
CA ALA A 167 24.97 12.96 6.56
C ALA A 167 24.47 11.80 7.45
N PRO A 168 25.33 10.85 7.83
CA PRO A 168 24.97 9.71 8.65
C PRO A 168 24.75 10.18 10.09
N THR A 169 23.60 10.78 10.37
CA THR A 169 23.17 11.06 11.74
C THR A 169 22.57 9.78 12.31
N GLY A 170 23.09 9.37 13.47
CA GLY A 170 22.82 8.08 14.09
C GLY A 170 21.33 7.76 14.22
N PHE A 171 20.98 6.57 13.76
CA PHE A 171 19.63 6.03 13.73
C PHE A 171 19.15 5.71 15.16
N ALA A 172 18.48 6.67 15.80
CA ALA A 172 17.69 6.42 17.01
C ALA A 172 16.24 6.16 16.59
N PRO A 173 15.66 4.98 16.91
CA PRO A 173 14.28 4.68 16.56
C PRO A 173 13.34 5.54 17.42
N THR A 174 12.67 6.48 16.76
CA THR A 174 11.67 7.37 17.34
C THR A 174 10.38 6.59 17.62
N GLY A 175 10.23 6.16 18.86
CA GLY A 175 8.99 5.65 19.43
C GLY A 175 8.65 6.41 20.70
N SER A 176 7.80 7.43 20.56
CA SER A 176 7.09 8.17 21.63
C SER A 176 7.94 9.03 22.59
N ALA A 177 7.64 10.33 22.58
CA ALA A 177 7.93 11.28 23.66
C ALA A 177 9.40 11.43 24.11
N SER A 178 10.34 11.63 23.19
CA SER A 178 11.58 12.34 23.53
C SER A 178 11.38 13.85 23.38
N THR A 179 10.57 14.41 24.29
CA THR A 179 10.61 15.83 24.64
C THR A 179 11.79 16.04 25.59
N ARG A 180 13.03 15.76 25.17
CA ARG A 180 14.25 16.16 25.91
C ARG A 180 15.53 15.87 25.11
N GLY A 181 15.92 16.85 24.31
CA GLY A 181 17.28 17.04 23.83
C GLY A 181 17.37 18.50 23.37
N THR A 182 17.72 19.42 24.27
CA THR A 182 19.08 19.99 24.36
C THR A 182 19.49 20.71 23.08
N GLY A 183 18.93 21.90 22.89
CA GLY A 183 19.70 23.13 22.60
C GLY A 183 20.59 23.16 21.36
N ASP A 184 20.14 22.61 20.24
CA ASP A 184 20.70 23.01 18.94
C ASP A 184 19.73 24.01 18.28
N ASP A 185 20.01 25.30 18.46
CA ASP A 185 19.18 26.45 18.08
C ASP A 185 19.13 26.72 16.55
N THR A 186 19.53 25.76 15.73
CA THR A 186 19.33 25.86 14.28
C THR A 186 17.84 25.68 13.99
N GLY A 187 17.08 26.78 14.03
CA GLY A 187 15.60 26.87 14.05
C GLY A 187 14.83 26.24 12.87
N VAL A 188 15.39 25.27 12.14
CA VAL A 188 14.69 24.43 11.18
C VAL A 188 13.95 23.34 11.95
N LYS A 189 12.65 23.57 12.21
CA LYS A 189 11.77 22.55 12.80
C LYS A 189 11.73 21.34 11.86
N ALA A 190 12.28 20.21 12.31
CA ALA A 190 12.20 18.95 11.57
C ALA A 190 10.74 18.64 11.24
N GLU A 191 10.46 18.39 9.97
CA GLU A 191 9.13 18.10 9.47
C GLU A 191 8.58 16.84 10.15
N LYS A 192 7.38 16.93 10.73
CA LYS A 192 6.73 15.79 11.38
C LYS A 192 6.34 14.78 10.30
N ARG A 193 7.15 13.73 10.17
CA ARG A 193 6.90 12.64 9.22
C ARG A 193 5.74 11.77 9.69
N TRP A 194 4.79 11.51 8.81
CA TRP A 194 3.68 10.62 9.09
C TRP A 194 4.12 9.17 9.26
N THR A 195 3.52 8.51 10.24
CA THR A 195 3.70 7.07 10.42
C THR A 195 2.97 6.30 9.30
N VAL A 196 3.39 5.05 9.08
CA VAL A 196 2.72 4.17 8.10
C VAL A 196 1.23 4.00 8.41
N HIS A 197 0.86 3.95 9.69
CA HIS A 197 -0.52 3.76 10.11
C HIS A 197 -1.36 5.03 9.92
N GLU A 198 -0.80 6.22 10.20
CA GLU A 198 -1.45 7.51 9.90
C GLU A 198 -1.71 7.66 8.40
N TYR A 199 -0.72 7.31 7.59
CA TYR A 199 -0.85 7.34 6.13
C TYR A 199 -1.91 6.36 5.62
N ASN A 200 -1.87 5.09 6.07
CA ASN A 200 -2.86 4.07 5.69
C ASN A 200 -4.27 4.43 6.16
N PHE A 201 -4.39 5.02 7.36
CA PHE A 201 -5.64 5.56 7.87
C PHE A 201 -6.17 6.66 6.94
N HIS A 202 -5.36 7.66 6.63
CA HIS A 202 -5.80 8.82 5.85
C HIS A 202 -6.23 8.45 4.42
N ILE A 203 -5.48 7.56 3.75
CA ILE A 203 -5.84 7.12 2.39
C ILE A 203 -7.14 6.30 2.39
N LEU A 204 -7.33 5.38 3.34
CA LEU A 204 -8.57 4.59 3.42
C LEU A 204 -9.79 5.45 3.74
N HIS A 205 -9.64 6.39 4.68
CA HIS A 205 -10.71 7.33 5.01
C HIS A 205 -11.06 8.24 3.84
N SER A 206 -10.06 8.69 3.08
CA SER A 206 -10.30 9.52 1.90
C SER A 206 -10.97 8.74 0.76
N LEU A 207 -10.67 7.44 0.62
CA LEU A 207 -11.30 6.55 -0.35
C LEU A 207 -12.71 6.07 0.06
N LEU A 208 -13.07 6.15 1.34
CA LEU A 208 -14.31 5.60 1.88
C LEU A 208 -15.58 6.07 1.14
N PRO A 209 -15.75 7.35 0.75
CA PRO A 209 -16.90 7.78 -0.05
C PRO A 209 -16.98 7.08 -1.41
N ALA A 210 -15.84 6.80 -2.05
CA ALA A 210 -15.80 6.07 -3.32
C ALA A 210 -16.11 4.57 -3.13
N LEU A 211 -15.69 3.99 -2.00
CA LEU A 211 -15.99 2.59 -1.67
C LEU A 211 -17.48 2.38 -1.34
N LEU A 212 -18.10 3.30 -0.62
CA LEU A 212 -19.52 3.21 -0.23
C LEU A 212 -20.50 3.42 -1.39
N ARG A 213 -20.07 4.09 -2.47
CA ARG A 213 -20.88 4.27 -3.69
C ARG A 213 -20.93 3.02 -4.57
N GLN A 214 -20.10 2.02 -4.29
CA GLN A 214 -20.08 0.82 -5.10
C GLN A 214 -21.31 -0.06 -4.82
N PRO A 215 -21.79 -0.81 -5.82
CA PRO A 215 -22.95 -1.69 -5.66
C PRO A 215 -22.75 -2.71 -4.52
N PRO A 216 -23.78 -2.96 -3.69
CA PRO A 216 -23.68 -3.83 -2.53
C PRO A 216 -23.41 -5.30 -2.89
N GLU A 217 -23.69 -5.72 -4.12
CA GLU A 217 -23.41 -7.07 -4.61
C GLU A 217 -21.90 -7.32 -4.80
N ARG A 218 -21.10 -6.26 -4.86
CA ARG A 218 -19.65 -6.37 -5.07
C ARG A 218 -18.92 -6.48 -3.75
N ASN A 219 -18.17 -7.56 -3.61
CA ASN A 219 -17.29 -7.77 -2.46
C ASN A 219 -15.95 -7.04 -2.67
N ILE A 220 -15.75 -5.94 -1.94
CA ILE A 220 -14.53 -5.14 -1.94
C ILE A 220 -13.58 -5.69 -0.87
N ARG A 221 -12.31 -5.91 -1.20
CA ARG A 221 -11.32 -6.46 -0.26
C ARG A 221 -10.24 -5.45 0.08
N ILE A 222 -10.14 -5.05 1.33
CA ILE A 222 -9.02 -4.28 1.86
C ILE A 222 -8.10 -5.27 2.57
N ILE A 223 -6.87 -5.40 2.09
CA ILE A 223 -5.89 -6.35 2.56
C ILE A 223 -4.75 -5.57 3.19
N SER A 224 -4.60 -5.67 4.51
CA SER A 224 -3.49 -5.05 5.23
C SER A 224 -2.44 -6.10 5.57
N LEU A 225 -1.20 -5.88 5.13
CA LEU A 225 -0.10 -6.78 5.46
C LEU A 225 0.36 -6.53 6.90
N CYS A 226 0.54 -7.60 7.66
CA CYS A 226 0.98 -7.56 9.05
C CYS A 226 2.29 -8.32 9.22
N SER A 227 3.15 -7.81 10.10
CA SER A 227 4.44 -8.44 10.40
C SER A 227 4.26 -9.85 10.98
N PRO A 228 5.10 -10.85 10.62
CA PRO A 228 5.15 -12.13 11.33
C PRO A 228 5.55 -12.00 12.80
N THR A 229 6.14 -10.86 13.20
CA THR A 229 6.67 -10.64 14.55
C THR A 229 5.63 -10.11 15.55
N ILE A 230 4.34 -10.10 15.21
CA ILE A 230 3.24 -9.73 16.13
C ILE A 230 3.36 -10.44 17.48
N SER A 231 3.75 -11.72 17.48
CA SER A 231 3.93 -12.49 18.72
C SER A 231 4.99 -11.92 19.67
N ALA A 232 6.00 -11.22 19.15
CA ALA A 232 7.03 -10.58 19.96
C ALA A 232 6.50 -9.34 20.70
N ALA A 233 5.43 -8.71 20.20
CA ALA A 233 4.81 -7.54 20.80
C ALA A 233 3.61 -7.88 21.70
N LEU A 234 3.06 -9.10 21.66
CA LEU A 234 1.97 -9.51 22.55
C LEU A 234 2.25 -9.30 24.05
N PRO A 235 3.48 -9.54 24.57
CA PRO A 235 3.79 -9.29 25.98
C PRO A 235 3.50 -7.86 26.45
N THR A 236 3.63 -6.84 25.60
CA THR A 236 3.38 -5.44 26.00
C THR A 236 1.92 -5.15 26.24
N LEU A 237 1.03 -5.79 25.48
CA LEU A 237 -0.42 -5.71 25.72
C LEU A 237 -0.81 -6.34 27.06
N LEU A 238 0.01 -7.25 27.58
CA LEU A 238 -0.17 -7.88 28.89
C LEU A 238 0.51 -7.08 30.02
N GLY A 239 0.94 -5.84 29.76
CA GLY A 239 1.60 -4.98 30.75
C GLY A 239 3.06 -5.32 31.04
N LYS A 240 3.68 -6.23 30.26
CA LYS A 240 5.13 -6.48 30.38
C LYS A 240 5.92 -5.36 29.70
N GLN A 241 7.10 -5.06 30.24
CA GLN A 241 7.97 -4.01 29.71
C GLN A 241 8.31 -4.28 28.24
N ALA A 242 8.21 -3.22 27.42
CA ALA A 242 8.56 -3.30 26.02
C ALA A 242 10.07 -3.44 25.84
N ARG A 243 10.53 -4.43 25.07
CA ARG A 243 11.91 -4.49 24.56
C ARG A 243 11.99 -3.58 23.34
N GLN A 244 13.14 -2.92 23.18
CA GLN A 244 13.42 -2.04 22.05
C GLN A 244 14.01 -2.80 20.87
N ASP A 245 13.59 -4.06 20.67
CA ASP A 245 14.08 -4.90 19.59
C ASP A 245 13.33 -4.58 18.28
N ALA A 246 14.02 -4.60 17.14
CA ALA A 246 13.40 -4.33 15.84
C ALA A 246 12.18 -5.23 15.56
N ALA A 247 12.25 -6.51 15.96
CA ALA A 247 11.13 -7.44 15.84
C ALA A 247 9.93 -7.03 16.70
N GLN A 248 10.17 -6.48 17.90
CA GLN A 248 9.11 -6.02 18.77
C GLN A 248 8.46 -4.73 18.22
N ILE A 249 9.25 -3.79 17.68
CA ILE A 249 8.74 -2.58 17.04
C ILE A 249 7.87 -2.94 15.84
N ALA A 250 8.35 -3.80 14.95
CA ALA A 250 7.57 -4.30 13.81
C ALA A 250 6.34 -5.09 14.25
N GLY A 251 6.44 -5.84 15.35
CA GLY A 251 5.33 -6.56 15.94
C GLY A 251 4.24 -5.62 16.46
N ALA A 252 4.64 -4.52 17.11
CA ALA A 252 3.73 -3.49 17.59
C ALA A 252 3.03 -2.78 16.43
N LYS A 253 3.76 -2.43 15.35
CA LYS A 253 3.16 -1.92 14.09
C LYS A 253 2.13 -2.90 13.51
N GLY A 254 2.43 -4.20 13.54
CA GLY A 254 1.50 -5.26 13.14
C GLY A 254 0.22 -5.29 14.01
N ILE A 255 0.36 -5.18 15.33
CA ILE A 255 -0.78 -5.11 16.27
C ILE A 255 -1.64 -3.87 16.00
N THR A 256 -1.03 -2.70 15.82
CA THR A 256 -1.74 -1.45 15.48
C THR A 256 -2.54 -1.61 14.18
N THR A 257 -1.96 -2.27 13.18
CA THR A 257 -2.65 -2.56 11.90
C THR A 257 -3.86 -3.47 12.10
N LEU A 258 -3.74 -4.50 12.95
CA LEU A 258 -4.85 -5.40 13.25
C LEU A 258 -5.98 -4.69 14.01
N PHE A 259 -5.64 -3.89 15.03
CA PHE A 259 -6.63 -3.09 15.76
C PHE A 259 -7.32 -2.06 14.88
N PHE A 260 -6.56 -1.36 14.04
CA PHE A 260 -7.11 -0.48 13.01
C PHE A 260 -8.08 -1.25 12.11
N ASN A 261 -7.71 -2.45 11.66
CA ASN A 261 -8.55 -3.24 10.76
C ASN A 261 -9.88 -3.67 11.41
N VAL A 262 -9.82 -4.14 12.65
CA VAL A 262 -11.01 -4.54 13.43
C VAL A 262 -11.97 -3.37 13.58
N HIS A 263 -11.46 -2.20 13.98
CA HIS A 263 -12.32 -1.02 14.16
C HIS A 263 -12.84 -0.47 12.83
N PHE A 264 -12.00 -0.43 11.79
CA PHE A 264 -12.39 0.04 10.47
C PHE A 264 -13.49 -0.85 9.84
N GLN A 265 -13.44 -2.17 10.06
CA GLN A 265 -14.51 -3.08 9.64
C GLN A 265 -15.83 -2.75 10.37
N LEU A 266 -15.77 -2.45 11.67
CA LEU A 266 -16.95 -2.05 12.43
C LEU A 266 -17.58 -0.77 11.85
N ILE A 267 -16.77 0.21 11.47
CA ILE A 267 -17.22 1.44 10.82
C ILE A 267 -17.85 1.16 9.45
N CYS A 268 -17.20 0.37 8.61
CA CYS A 268 -17.76 0.00 7.30
C CYS A 268 -19.13 -0.66 7.47
N ASP A 269 -19.24 -1.57 8.43
CA ASP A 269 -20.49 -2.24 8.72
C ASP A 269 -21.58 -1.31 9.27
N THR A 270 -21.25 -0.38 10.17
CA THR A 270 -22.24 0.59 10.69
C THR A 270 -22.73 1.53 9.60
N LEU A 271 -21.83 2.00 8.72
CA LEU A 271 -22.19 2.83 7.57
C LEU A 271 -23.07 2.07 6.58
N SER A 272 -22.79 0.79 6.33
CA SER A 272 -23.63 -0.05 5.47
C SER A 272 -25.01 -0.31 6.08
N ALA A 273 -25.10 -0.52 7.39
CA ALA A 273 -26.37 -0.71 8.09
C ALA A 273 -27.22 0.58 8.07
N ALA A 274 -26.58 1.74 8.19
CA ALA A 274 -27.22 3.04 8.06
C ALA A 274 -27.77 3.27 6.65
N ASN A 275 -27.00 2.95 5.60
CA ASN A 275 -27.44 3.07 4.21
C ASN A 275 -28.62 2.14 3.86
N LEU A 276 -28.78 1.03 4.57
CA LEU A 276 -29.89 0.09 4.39
C LEU A 276 -31.09 0.38 5.31
N GLU A 277 -31.05 1.45 6.10
CA GLU A 277 -32.08 1.81 7.09
C GLU A 277 -32.34 0.71 8.14
N LYS A 278 -31.40 -0.22 8.36
CA LYS A 278 -31.51 -1.35 9.30
C LYS A 278 -30.90 -1.03 10.67
N VAL A 279 -31.15 0.18 11.15
CA VAL A 279 -30.63 0.67 12.43
C VAL A 279 -31.79 0.77 13.42
N LYS A 280 -31.74 -0.04 14.47
CA LYS A 280 -32.77 -0.03 15.52
C LYS A 280 -32.36 0.95 16.61
N GLU A 281 -33.26 1.86 16.98
CA GLU A 281 -33.06 2.73 18.14
C GLU A 281 -33.24 1.90 19.41
N VAL A 282 -32.19 1.81 20.23
CA VAL A 282 -32.25 1.16 21.53
C VAL A 282 -32.21 2.26 22.60
N PRO A 283 -33.21 2.35 23.49
CA PRO A 283 -33.16 3.28 24.60
C PRO A 283 -32.02 2.88 25.53
N VAL A 284 -31.03 3.74 25.71
CA VAL A 284 -29.96 3.55 26.69
C VAL A 284 -30.31 4.40 27.91
N PRO A 285 -30.55 3.78 29.08
CA PRO A 285 -30.80 4.53 30.30
C PRO A 285 -29.52 5.28 30.69
N ASP A 286 -29.55 6.60 30.52
CA ASP A 286 -28.50 7.50 30.98
C ASP A 286 -28.79 7.87 32.44
N PRO A 287 -28.03 7.34 33.42
CA PRO A 287 -28.33 7.53 34.84
C PRO A 287 -28.18 8.98 35.30
N GLU A 288 -27.46 9.82 34.54
CA GLU A 288 -27.16 11.19 34.97
C GLU A 288 -28.16 12.23 34.47
N ARG A 289 -28.88 11.97 33.38
CA ARG A 289 -29.71 12.99 32.72
C ARG A 289 -31.21 12.81 32.83
N GLY A 290 -31.70 11.66 33.34
CA GLY A 290 -33.14 11.38 33.39
C GLY A 290 -33.84 11.46 32.03
N MET A 291 -33.06 11.51 30.94
CA MET A 291 -33.50 11.70 29.57
C MET A 291 -32.99 10.52 28.78
N GLU A 292 -33.91 9.75 28.20
CA GLU A 292 -33.58 8.55 27.44
C GLU A 292 -32.77 8.94 26.19
N SER A 293 -31.45 8.74 26.24
CA SER A 293 -30.63 8.87 25.06
C SER A 293 -30.89 7.66 24.16
N LYS A 294 -31.42 7.92 22.96
CA LYS A 294 -31.63 6.89 21.94
C LYS A 294 -30.29 6.56 21.30
N MET A 295 -29.69 5.42 21.66
CA MET A 295 -28.49 4.95 20.99
C MET A 295 -28.90 4.08 19.79
N LYS A 296 -28.40 4.43 18.62
CA LYS A 296 -28.60 3.65 17.40
C LYS A 296 -27.79 2.35 17.50
N LYS A 297 -28.45 1.21 17.72
CA LYS A 297 -27.80 -0.11 17.71
C LYS A 297 -27.92 -0.70 16.30
N ARG A 298 -26.79 -1.12 15.74
CA ARG A 298 -26.71 -1.89 14.50
C ARG A 298 -27.41 -3.24 14.68
N GLU A 299 -28.14 -3.69 13.67
CA GLU A 299 -28.67 -5.06 13.61
C GLU A 299 -27.54 -6.08 13.35
N GLU A 300 -27.46 -7.11 14.19
CA GLU A 300 -26.33 -8.07 14.25
C GLU A 300 -26.17 -8.98 13.00
N GLY A 301 -27.07 -8.90 12.02
CA GLY A 301 -26.99 -9.66 10.76
C GLY A 301 -26.59 -8.85 9.52
N VAL A 302 -26.51 -7.52 9.64
CA VAL A 302 -26.25 -6.64 8.48
C VAL A 302 -24.78 -6.31 8.44
N GLY A 303 -24.08 -6.73 7.40
CA GLY A 303 -22.67 -6.41 7.23
C GLY A 303 -22.39 -5.74 5.88
N SER A 304 -21.39 -4.86 5.86
CA SER A 304 -20.90 -4.18 4.66
C SER A 304 -20.37 -5.14 3.58
N ASN A 305 -20.46 -4.76 2.32
CA ASN A 305 -19.82 -5.46 1.22
C ASN A 305 -18.28 -5.27 1.20
N ILE A 306 -17.78 -4.35 2.03
CA ILE A 306 -16.36 -4.08 2.24
C ILE A 306 -15.83 -5.01 3.33
N MET A 307 -14.79 -5.76 2.99
CA MET A 307 -14.12 -6.67 3.93
C MET A 307 -12.70 -6.21 4.14
N ASN A 308 -12.33 -6.01 5.40
CA ASN A 308 -10.97 -5.81 5.83
C ASN A 308 -10.37 -7.14 6.28
N ILE A 309 -9.24 -7.52 5.69
CA ILE A 309 -8.57 -8.80 5.91
C ILE A 309 -7.12 -8.49 6.30
N GLY A 310 -6.69 -8.97 7.46
CA GLY A 310 -5.29 -8.93 7.85
C GLY A 310 -4.53 -10.10 7.22
N VAL A 311 -3.33 -9.88 6.67
CA VAL A 311 -2.49 -10.97 6.16
C VAL A 311 -1.17 -10.98 6.91
N VAL A 312 -0.95 -12.01 7.73
CA VAL A 312 0.33 -12.21 8.39
C VAL A 312 1.32 -12.75 7.38
N MET A 313 2.28 -11.90 7.02
CA MET A 313 3.33 -12.25 6.07
C MET A 313 4.24 -13.32 6.66
N PRO A 314 4.81 -14.23 5.85
CA PRO A 314 5.81 -15.15 6.34
C PRO A 314 7.13 -14.41 6.65
N TRP A 315 8.08 -15.13 7.26
CA TRP A 315 9.43 -14.64 7.50
C TRP A 315 10.19 -14.53 6.18
N THR A 316 10.01 -13.43 5.47
CA THR A 316 10.71 -13.16 4.21
C THR A 316 12.14 -12.72 4.48
N ARG A 317 13.03 -13.10 3.57
CA ARG A 317 14.46 -12.84 3.71
C ARG A 317 14.77 -11.35 3.76
N ASP A 318 14.33 -10.59 2.76
CA ASP A 318 14.80 -9.24 2.52
C ASP A 318 14.05 -8.20 3.37
N GLU A 319 12.77 -8.43 3.65
CA GLU A 319 11.92 -7.50 4.39
C GLU A 319 11.86 -7.78 5.90
N VAL A 320 12.01 -9.03 6.35
CA VAL A 320 11.90 -9.40 7.78
C VAL A 320 13.25 -9.79 8.36
N VAL A 321 13.91 -10.81 7.80
CA VAL A 321 15.13 -11.36 8.42
C VAL A 321 16.28 -10.35 8.32
N ARG A 322 16.44 -9.68 7.19
CA ARG A 322 17.51 -8.70 6.97
C ARG A 322 17.43 -7.54 7.97
N GLY A 323 16.25 -6.96 8.17
CA GLY A 323 16.11 -5.86 9.12
C GLY A 323 15.99 -6.31 10.57
N TRP A 324 15.61 -7.57 10.84
CA TRP A 324 15.75 -8.14 12.19
C TRP A 324 17.21 -8.28 12.60
N LEU A 325 18.07 -8.75 11.69
CA LEU A 325 19.52 -8.79 11.89
C LEU A 325 20.16 -7.40 11.87
N ASP A 326 19.42 -6.38 11.43
CA ASP A 326 19.85 -4.99 11.33
C ASP A 326 21.23 -4.88 10.67
N VAL A 327 21.27 -5.43 9.45
CA VAL A 327 22.48 -5.63 8.64
C VAL A 327 23.21 -4.31 8.34
N GLN A 328 22.51 -3.19 8.39
CA GLN A 328 23.08 -1.87 8.09
C GLN A 328 23.83 -1.26 9.28
N ALA A 329 23.54 -1.68 10.51
CA ALA A 329 24.15 -1.09 11.70
C ALA A 329 25.62 -1.47 11.90
N SER A 330 26.08 -2.62 11.39
CA SER A 330 27.49 -3.00 11.50
C SER A 330 27.98 -3.93 10.39
N TRP A 331 29.24 -3.75 9.99
CA TRP A 331 29.90 -4.60 8.99
C TRP A 331 29.97 -6.08 9.44
N LEU A 332 30.10 -6.33 10.75
CA LEU A 332 30.10 -7.70 11.31
C LEU A 332 28.75 -8.38 11.07
N ARG A 333 27.63 -7.66 11.27
CA ARG A 333 26.28 -8.16 10.97
C ARG A 333 26.08 -8.38 9.48
N TRP A 334 26.71 -7.57 8.63
CA TRP A 334 26.73 -7.79 7.19
C TRP A 334 27.49 -9.05 6.77
N ILE A 335 28.65 -9.34 7.38
CA ILE A 335 29.35 -10.62 7.15
C ILE A 335 28.50 -11.79 7.65
N LEU A 336 27.91 -11.67 8.85
CA LEU A 336 27.02 -12.69 9.38
C LEU A 336 25.83 -12.94 8.46
N TRP A 337 25.27 -11.89 7.85
CA TRP A 337 24.21 -12.00 6.84
C TRP A 337 24.65 -12.82 5.63
N ILE A 338 25.83 -12.54 5.07
CA ILE A 338 26.38 -13.31 3.94
C ILE A 338 26.58 -14.77 4.31
N LEU A 339 27.12 -15.03 5.51
CA LEU A 339 27.36 -16.38 6.01
C LEU A 339 26.05 -17.16 6.25
N LEU A 340 25.00 -16.49 6.74
CA LEU A 340 23.69 -17.08 6.96
C LEU A 340 22.85 -17.18 5.67
N TYR A 341 23.15 -16.40 4.63
CA TYR A 341 22.35 -16.33 3.40
C TYR A 341 22.01 -17.69 2.75
N PRO A 342 22.93 -18.66 2.58
CA PRO A 342 22.57 -19.96 2.00
C PRO A 342 21.56 -20.72 2.87
N LEU A 343 21.69 -20.64 4.20
CA LEU A 343 20.73 -21.22 5.13
C LEU A 343 19.38 -20.50 5.05
N LEU A 344 19.38 -19.17 4.93
CA LEU A 344 18.17 -18.37 4.78
C LEU A 344 17.43 -18.68 3.48
N ILE A 345 18.11 -18.99 2.37
CA ILE A 345 17.46 -19.42 1.12
C ILE A 345 16.65 -20.72 1.31
N ILE A 346 17.07 -21.59 2.23
CA ILE A 346 16.39 -22.85 2.51
C ILE A 346 15.26 -22.65 3.51
N LEU A 347 15.50 -21.84 4.55
CA LEU A 347 14.55 -21.64 5.66
C LEU A 347 13.44 -20.63 5.35
N THR A 348 13.70 -19.64 4.50
CA THR A 348 12.73 -18.59 4.18
C THR A 348 12.02 -18.89 2.85
N PRO A 349 10.71 -18.59 2.74
CA PRO A 349 9.99 -18.74 1.49
C PRO A 349 10.50 -17.73 0.45
N SER A 350 10.55 -18.17 -0.81
CA SER A 350 10.77 -17.27 -1.95
C SER A 350 9.63 -16.23 -2.07
N PRO A 351 9.87 -15.04 -2.64
CA PRO A 351 8.82 -14.03 -2.84
C PRO A 351 7.52 -14.56 -3.49
N ARG A 352 7.63 -15.42 -4.52
CA ARG A 352 6.48 -16.08 -5.16
C ARG A 352 5.65 -16.99 -4.24
N ARG A 353 6.28 -17.55 -3.21
CA ARG A 353 5.61 -18.34 -2.16
C ARG A 353 5.06 -17.41 -1.07
N SER A 354 5.74 -16.32 -0.76
CA SER A 354 5.30 -15.34 0.24
C SER A 354 4.00 -14.63 -0.15
N ILE A 355 3.79 -14.34 -1.44
CA ILE A 355 2.56 -13.72 -1.93
C ILE A 355 1.33 -14.64 -1.86
N GLN A 356 1.49 -15.94 -1.62
CA GLN A 356 0.37 -16.90 -1.64
C GLN A 356 -0.71 -16.56 -0.61
N SER A 357 -0.33 -16.05 0.57
CA SER A 357 -1.31 -15.60 1.58
C SER A 357 -2.08 -14.35 1.12
N ILE A 358 -1.44 -13.45 0.37
CA ILE A 358 -2.09 -12.26 -0.23
C ILE A 358 -3.07 -12.72 -1.32
N ILE A 359 -2.61 -13.62 -2.19
CA ILE A 359 -3.42 -14.21 -3.26
C ILE A 359 -4.64 -14.94 -2.68
N PHE A 360 -4.46 -15.69 -1.59
CA PHE A 360 -5.55 -16.34 -0.88
C PHE A 360 -6.56 -15.31 -0.35
N ALA A 361 -6.09 -14.25 0.32
CA ALA A 361 -6.97 -13.16 0.78
C ALA A 361 -7.69 -12.46 -0.38
N LEU A 362 -7.09 -12.36 -1.57
CA LEU A 362 -7.69 -11.79 -2.77
C LEU A 362 -8.71 -12.73 -3.43
N GLN A 363 -8.43 -14.03 -3.53
CA GLN A 363 -9.17 -14.97 -4.37
C GLN A 363 -10.15 -15.87 -3.60
N ALA A 364 -9.88 -16.18 -2.33
CA ALA A 364 -10.69 -17.15 -1.57
C ALA A 364 -12.17 -16.73 -1.50
N PRO A 365 -13.13 -17.67 -1.54
CA PRO A 365 -14.55 -17.34 -1.44
C PRO A 365 -14.90 -16.59 -0.14
N VAL A 366 -15.99 -15.81 -0.18
CA VAL A 366 -16.42 -14.99 0.97
C VAL A 366 -17.25 -15.82 1.95
N ARG A 367 -16.99 -15.64 3.26
CA ARG A 367 -17.84 -16.13 4.34
C ARG A 367 -18.74 -15.00 4.83
N TYR A 368 -20.06 -15.16 4.71
CA TYR A 368 -21.04 -14.19 5.19
C TYR A 368 -21.44 -14.39 6.66
N GLY A 369 -21.29 -15.61 7.19
CA GLY A 369 -21.61 -15.95 8.58
C GLY A 369 -20.41 -15.88 9.53
N PRO A 370 -20.67 -15.98 10.86
CA PRO A 370 -19.62 -16.16 11.85
C PRO A 370 -18.82 -17.43 11.53
N LEU A 371 -17.58 -17.48 12.02
CA LEU A 371 -16.78 -18.71 11.97
C LEU A 371 -17.41 -19.67 13.00
N ASP A 372 -17.90 -20.83 12.57
CA ASP A 372 -18.43 -21.84 13.49
C ASP A 372 -17.27 -22.43 14.33
N THR A 373 -16.89 -21.72 15.39
CA THR A 373 -15.84 -22.13 16.33
C THR A 373 -16.30 -23.29 17.23
N SER A 374 -17.61 -23.59 17.24
CA SER A 374 -18.23 -24.62 18.09
C SER A 374 -17.70 -26.03 17.82
N ASN A 375 -17.09 -26.30 16.66
CA ASN A 375 -16.46 -27.60 16.39
C ASN A 375 -15.05 -27.76 16.96
N ASN A 376 -14.45 -26.71 17.54
CA ASN A 376 -13.16 -26.79 18.23
C ASN A 376 -13.28 -26.83 19.76
N THR A 377 -14.49 -26.65 20.30
CA THR A 377 -14.75 -26.95 21.70
C THR A 377 -14.80 -28.46 21.82
N THR A 378 -13.64 -29.05 22.11
CA THR A 378 -13.46 -30.32 22.84
C THR A 378 -14.79 -31.06 23.02
N VAL A 379 -15.23 -31.76 21.99
CA VAL A 379 -16.13 -32.88 22.23
C VAL A 379 -15.33 -33.73 23.21
N PRO A 380 -15.78 -33.91 24.47
CA PRO A 380 -15.09 -34.82 25.36
C PRO A 380 -14.97 -36.11 24.59
N VAL A 381 -13.72 -36.58 24.48
CA VAL A 381 -13.40 -37.87 23.88
C VAL A 381 -14.04 -38.90 24.80
N ASP A 382 -15.35 -39.08 24.68
CA ASP A 382 -16.10 -40.16 25.28
C ASP A 382 -15.68 -41.41 24.52
N ALA A 383 -14.55 -41.94 24.96
CA ALA A 383 -14.21 -43.35 25.15
C ALA A 383 -14.85 -44.39 24.23
N SER A 384 -15.11 -44.07 22.95
CA SER A 384 -15.37 -45.08 21.94
C SER A 384 -14.03 -45.69 21.55
N LYS A 385 -13.57 -46.59 22.43
CA LYS A 385 -12.54 -47.58 22.17
C LYS A 385 -13.02 -48.46 21.02
N THR A 386 -12.79 -48.04 19.78
CA THR A 386 -12.76 -48.99 18.66
C THR A 386 -11.45 -48.83 17.90
N ASN A 387 -10.71 -49.93 18.01
CA ASN A 387 -9.37 -50.22 17.57
C ASN A 387 -8.94 -49.72 16.18
N ALA A 388 -7.65 -49.35 16.14
CA ALA A 388 -6.67 -49.57 15.08
C ALA A 388 -6.71 -48.70 13.80
N GLY A 389 -5.79 -47.73 13.76
CA GLY A 389 -4.85 -47.63 12.63
C GLY A 389 -5.11 -46.60 11.54
N GLY A 390 -5.48 -45.36 11.88
CA GLY A 390 -5.60 -44.28 10.89
C GLY A 390 -5.03 -42.94 11.37
N THR A 391 -3.82 -42.59 10.93
CA THR A 391 -3.13 -41.31 11.13
C THR A 391 -3.76 -40.18 10.28
N SER A 392 -5.01 -39.80 10.56
CA SER A 392 -5.72 -38.80 9.73
C SER A 392 -6.59 -37.80 10.51
N THR A 393 -6.16 -37.34 11.69
CA THR A 393 -7.03 -36.52 12.56
C THR A 393 -6.85 -34.99 12.48
N ASP A 394 -5.77 -34.45 11.90
CA ASP A 394 -5.56 -32.98 11.88
C ASP A 394 -5.83 -32.28 10.53
N THR A 395 -6.02 -33.03 9.44
CA THR A 395 -6.24 -32.43 8.10
C THR A 395 -7.65 -31.88 7.92
N ALA A 396 -8.67 -32.52 8.49
CA ALA A 396 -10.06 -32.15 8.27
C ALA A 396 -10.42 -30.75 8.80
N GLY A 397 -9.89 -30.35 9.97
CA GLY A 397 -10.14 -29.02 10.55
C GLY A 397 -9.44 -27.89 9.80
N LEU A 398 -8.23 -28.13 9.30
CA LEU A 398 -7.48 -27.16 8.50
C LEU A 398 -8.19 -26.86 7.18
N ASP A 399 -8.87 -27.85 6.60
CA ASP A 399 -9.59 -27.68 5.33
C ASP A 399 -10.82 -26.77 5.47
N VAL A 400 -11.50 -26.73 6.62
CA VAL A 400 -12.63 -25.79 6.82
C VAL A 400 -12.14 -24.34 6.77
N ARG A 401 -11.03 -24.03 7.45
CA ARG A 401 -10.43 -22.68 7.51
C ARG A 401 -9.84 -22.19 6.19
N ARG A 402 -9.77 -23.06 5.19
CA ARG A 402 -9.28 -22.79 3.83
C ARG A 402 -10.39 -22.48 2.85
N ARG A 403 -11.63 -22.85 3.18
CA ARG A 403 -12.76 -22.76 2.25
C ARG A 403 -13.16 -21.33 1.96
N LYS A 404 -13.14 -20.46 2.99
CA LYS A 404 -13.70 -19.11 2.90
C LYS A 404 -12.99 -18.14 3.82
N VAL A 405 -12.98 -16.86 3.45
CA VAL A 405 -12.48 -15.74 4.26
C VAL A 405 -13.64 -14.81 4.59
N GLY A 406 -13.75 -14.43 5.86
CA GLY A 406 -14.76 -13.51 6.38
C GLY A 406 -14.22 -12.11 6.67
N ARG A 407 -15.11 -11.27 7.20
CA ARG A 407 -14.81 -9.89 7.62
C ARG A 407 -13.93 -9.90 8.86
N GLY A 408 -12.85 -9.11 8.85
CA GLY A 408 -11.92 -9.04 9.99
C GLY A 408 -11.08 -10.31 10.18
N ASP A 409 -11.20 -11.31 9.31
CA ASP A 409 -10.37 -12.51 9.39
C ASP A 409 -8.90 -12.14 9.18
N VAL A 410 -8.02 -12.84 9.91
CA VAL A 410 -6.58 -12.77 9.70
C VAL A 410 -6.13 -14.03 8.99
N VAL A 411 -5.42 -13.87 7.87
CA VAL A 411 -4.94 -14.98 7.03
C VAL A 411 -3.46 -15.20 7.28
N ARG A 412 -3.06 -16.47 7.42
CA ARG A 412 -1.67 -16.91 7.45
C ARG A 412 -1.54 -18.24 6.72
N ASN A 413 -0.54 -18.39 5.84
CA ASN A 413 -0.26 -19.63 5.11
C ASN A 413 -1.47 -20.17 4.33
N CYS A 414 -2.20 -19.29 3.63
CA CYS A 414 -3.41 -19.62 2.87
C CYS A 414 -4.49 -20.32 3.72
N ALA A 415 -4.68 -19.87 4.95
CA ALA A 415 -5.75 -20.29 5.85
C ALA A 415 -6.09 -19.14 6.82
N VAL A 416 -7.32 -19.12 7.31
CA VAL A 416 -7.72 -18.22 8.41
C VAL A 416 -7.01 -18.66 9.70
N ALA A 417 -6.28 -17.74 10.32
CA ALA A 417 -5.54 -17.92 11.56
C ALA A 417 -6.38 -17.48 12.76
N ASP A 418 -6.30 -18.23 13.85
CA ASP A 418 -6.89 -17.80 15.11
C ASP A 418 -6.01 -16.73 15.74
N MET A 419 -6.60 -15.57 16.00
CA MET A 419 -5.93 -14.52 16.73
C MET A 419 -6.20 -14.68 18.22
N PRO A 420 -5.22 -14.37 19.09
CA PRO A 420 -5.47 -14.22 20.51
C PRO A 420 -6.66 -13.28 20.77
N PRO A 421 -7.54 -13.58 21.74
CA PRO A 421 -8.76 -12.81 21.97
C PRO A 421 -8.49 -11.33 22.28
N VAL A 422 -7.33 -11.03 22.88
CA VAL A 422 -6.87 -9.65 23.14
C VAL A 422 -6.77 -8.81 21.86
N LEU A 423 -6.39 -9.42 20.73
CA LEU A 423 -6.30 -8.72 19.44
C LEU A 423 -7.66 -8.52 18.77
N SER A 424 -8.71 -9.18 19.27
CA SER A 424 -10.08 -9.03 18.80
C SER A 424 -10.92 -8.11 19.68
N ASP A 425 -10.32 -7.49 20.71
CA ASP A 425 -11.04 -6.61 21.63
C ASP A 425 -11.44 -5.30 20.92
N PRO A 426 -12.74 -5.02 20.74
CA PRO A 426 -13.21 -3.81 20.09
C PRO A 426 -12.87 -2.53 20.86
N ARG A 427 -12.63 -2.60 22.18
CA ARG A 427 -12.29 -1.43 23.00
C ARG A 427 -10.87 -0.94 22.71
N LEU A 428 -9.90 -1.86 22.71
CA LEU A 428 -8.52 -1.56 22.34
C LEU A 428 -8.41 -1.11 20.89
N ALA A 429 -9.18 -1.76 20.01
CA ALA A 429 -9.29 -1.37 18.61
C ALA A 429 -9.78 0.07 18.45
N LYS A 430 -10.83 0.45 19.21
CA LYS A 430 -11.35 1.83 19.22
C LYS A 430 -10.33 2.84 19.74
N VAL A 431 -9.69 2.58 20.88
CA VAL A 431 -8.67 3.51 21.44
C VAL A 431 -7.53 3.73 20.46
N THR A 432 -7.05 2.66 19.82
CA THR A 432 -6.00 2.74 18.80
C THR A 432 -6.46 3.58 17.61
N TYR A 433 -7.68 3.33 17.14
CA TYR A 433 -8.26 4.05 16.02
C TYR A 433 -8.46 5.55 16.32
N ASP A 434 -9.05 5.90 17.47
CA ASP A 434 -9.25 7.29 17.91
C ASP A 434 -7.90 8.04 18.03
N SER A 435 -6.85 7.33 18.46
CA SER A 435 -5.50 7.90 18.54
C SER A 435 -4.91 8.20 17.16
N LEU A 436 -5.14 7.33 16.17
CA LEU A 436 -4.71 7.54 14.78
C LEU A 436 -5.49 8.67 14.13
N GLU A 437 -6.80 8.73 14.35
CA GLU A 437 -7.65 9.80 13.85
C GLU A 437 -7.16 11.16 14.36
N LYS A 438 -6.94 11.29 15.66
CA LYS A 438 -6.40 12.52 16.26
C LYS A 438 -5.03 12.89 15.69
N ALA A 439 -4.12 11.93 15.55
CA ALA A 439 -2.78 12.17 15.01
C ALA A 439 -2.82 12.64 13.54
N VAL A 440 -3.69 12.03 12.72
CA VAL A 440 -3.91 12.43 11.33
C VAL A 440 -4.55 13.80 11.25
N GLU A 441 -5.55 14.11 12.08
CA GLU A 441 -6.15 15.45 12.13
C GLU A 441 -5.15 16.55 12.47
N GLU A 442 -4.29 16.30 13.47
CA GLU A 442 -3.22 17.22 13.85
C GLU A 442 -2.25 17.42 12.69
N GLY A 443 -1.76 16.34 12.06
CA GLY A 443 -0.87 16.43 10.91
C GLY A 443 -1.49 17.16 9.72
N VAL A 444 -2.77 16.92 9.44
CA VAL A 444 -3.51 17.62 8.39
C VAL A 444 -3.67 19.12 8.69
N LYS A 445 -3.93 19.48 9.96
CA LYS A 445 -4.05 20.88 10.40
C LYS A 445 -2.70 21.61 10.34
N GLU A 446 -1.61 20.94 10.69
CA GLU A 446 -0.25 21.46 10.61
C GLU A 446 0.15 21.76 9.16
N ASP A 447 -0.10 20.84 8.23
CA ASP A 447 0.21 21.04 6.82
C ASP A 447 -0.66 22.14 6.18
N ALA A 448 -1.94 22.22 6.53
CA ALA A 448 -2.79 23.32 6.09
C ALA A 448 -2.32 24.70 6.60
N LYS A 449 -1.76 24.78 7.82
CA LYS A 449 -1.16 26.01 8.35
C LYS A 449 0.13 26.35 7.60
N ARG A 450 0.94 25.34 7.26
CA ARG A 450 2.18 25.50 6.50
C ARG A 450 1.91 26.01 5.08
N GLU A 451 0.92 25.44 4.39
CA GLU A 451 0.48 25.92 3.07
C GLU A 451 0.05 27.39 3.13
N LYS A 452 -0.72 27.78 4.15
CA LYS A 452 -1.13 29.18 4.35
C LYS A 452 0.06 30.10 4.61
N ALA A 453 1.02 29.68 5.44
CA ALA A 453 2.23 30.45 5.72
C ALA A 453 3.09 30.63 4.46
N PHE A 454 3.22 29.57 3.65
CA PHE A 454 3.95 29.62 2.38
C PHE A 454 3.25 30.50 1.33
N GLY A 455 1.93 30.41 1.23
CA GLY A 455 1.12 31.25 0.33
C GLY A 455 1.12 32.73 0.71
N GLN A 456 1.16 33.05 2.01
CA GLN A 456 1.26 34.45 2.48
C GLN A 456 2.66 35.03 2.24
N GLY A 457 3.73 34.26 2.47
CA GLY A 457 5.10 34.73 2.25
C GLY A 457 5.46 34.93 0.77
N THR A 458 4.89 34.11 -0.12
CA THR A 458 5.10 34.27 -1.57
C THR A 458 4.34 35.45 -2.16
N GLY A 459 3.22 35.88 -1.56
CA GLY A 459 2.48 37.06 -2.00
C GLY A 459 3.24 38.38 -1.83
N GLU A 460 3.94 38.58 -0.71
CA GLU A 460 4.77 39.77 -0.49
C GLU A 460 6.15 39.64 -1.15
N GLY A 461 6.79 38.46 -1.08
CA GLY A 461 8.09 38.24 -1.71
C GLY A 461 8.03 38.30 -3.24
N ALA A 462 7.01 37.72 -3.86
CA ALA A 462 6.84 37.83 -5.31
C ALA A 462 6.48 39.26 -5.71
N LYS A 463 5.73 40.01 -4.90
CA LYS A 463 5.44 41.42 -5.19
C LYS A 463 6.69 42.29 -5.12
N VAL A 464 7.58 42.07 -4.15
CA VAL A 464 8.89 42.76 -4.09
C VAL A 464 9.75 42.41 -5.30
N ILE A 465 9.78 41.14 -5.72
CA ILE A 465 10.54 40.71 -6.92
C ILE A 465 9.91 41.27 -8.19
N PHE A 466 8.58 41.28 -8.33
CA PHE A 466 7.89 41.86 -9.47
C PHE A 466 8.03 43.40 -9.51
N ASP A 467 7.97 44.08 -8.38
CA ASP A 467 8.21 45.53 -8.28
C ASP A 467 9.67 45.86 -8.64
N GLU A 468 10.65 45.03 -8.25
CA GLU A 468 12.05 45.18 -8.69
C GLU A 468 12.24 44.92 -10.19
N ILE A 469 11.53 43.92 -10.74
CA ILE A 469 11.56 43.61 -12.18
C ILE A 469 10.89 44.72 -12.99
N ASP A 470 9.78 45.30 -12.54
CA ASP A 470 9.09 46.41 -13.21
C ASP A 470 9.91 47.72 -13.14
N ASP A 471 10.61 47.98 -12.03
CA ASP A 471 11.58 49.08 -11.93
C ASP A 471 12.77 48.88 -12.87
N PHE A 472 13.24 47.63 -13.01
CA PHE A 472 14.32 47.27 -13.92
C PHE A 472 13.90 47.38 -15.39
N MET A 473 12.69 46.91 -15.73
CA MET A 473 12.12 47.02 -17.07
C MET A 473 11.80 48.46 -17.44
N SER A 474 11.35 49.29 -16.50
CA SER A 474 11.19 50.74 -16.70
C SER A 474 12.53 51.44 -16.95
N CYS A 475 13.60 51.06 -16.26
CA CYS A 475 14.96 51.56 -16.54
C CYS A 475 15.45 51.13 -17.94
N LEU A 476 15.22 49.88 -18.33
CA LEU A 476 15.57 49.37 -19.67
C LEU A 476 14.79 50.04 -20.78
N TRP A 477 13.51 50.37 -20.53
CA TRP A 477 12.67 51.07 -21.49
C TRP A 477 13.12 52.53 -21.68
N CYS A 478 13.55 53.21 -20.61
CA CYS A 478 14.20 54.53 -20.70
C CYS A 478 15.51 54.47 -21.52
N LEU A 479 16.35 53.47 -21.29
CA LEU A 479 17.61 53.29 -22.04
C LEU A 479 17.40 52.99 -23.54
N ARG A 480 16.27 52.36 -23.90
CA ARG A 480 15.97 52.01 -25.31
C ARG A 480 15.30 53.15 -26.08
N ARG A 481 14.61 54.08 -25.39
CA ARG A 481 13.92 55.21 -26.02
C ARG A 481 14.88 56.34 -26.40
N ASP A 482 15.98 56.48 -25.67
CA ASP A 482 17.05 57.42 -26.00
C ASP A 482 18.10 56.73 -26.89
N GLY A 483 17.78 56.64 -28.19
CA GLY A 483 18.72 56.21 -29.23
C GLY A 483 19.87 57.20 -29.39
N GLY A 484 20.83 57.18 -28.46
CA GLY A 484 21.97 58.08 -28.46
C GLY A 484 22.88 57.82 -27.26
N LEU A 485 23.96 57.09 -27.50
CA LEU A 485 24.98 56.76 -26.49
C LEU A 485 25.85 58.00 -26.20
N GLN A 486 25.29 59.01 -25.55
CA GLN A 486 26.07 60.17 -25.09
C GLN A 486 25.50 60.77 -23.79
N ARG A 487 26.23 60.44 -22.71
CA ARG A 487 26.26 61.06 -21.37
C ARG A 487 24.90 61.43 -20.75
N VAL A 488 24.35 60.50 -19.98
CA VAL A 488 23.36 60.81 -18.94
C VAL A 488 24.00 60.57 -17.57
N GLY A 489 24.21 61.65 -16.82
CA GLY A 489 24.66 61.63 -15.43
C GLY A 489 23.51 61.31 -14.48
N CYS A 490 23.03 60.07 -14.48
CA CYS A 490 22.08 59.59 -13.48
C CYS A 490 22.79 58.68 -12.47
N GLY A 491 23.03 59.19 -11.26
CA GLY A 491 23.81 58.51 -10.21
C GLY A 491 23.24 57.16 -9.72
N ARG A 492 21.96 56.84 -10.03
CA ARG A 492 21.38 55.52 -9.69
C ARG A 492 21.68 54.43 -10.72
N CYS A 493 22.09 54.77 -11.94
CA CYS A 493 22.39 53.76 -12.98
C CYS A 493 23.79 53.14 -12.82
N ALA A 494 24.77 53.88 -12.27
CA ALA A 494 26.14 53.38 -12.12
C ALA A 494 26.27 52.23 -11.11
N GLN A 495 25.37 52.14 -10.12
CA GLN A 495 25.41 51.12 -9.07
C GLN A 495 24.71 49.79 -9.45
N ARG A 496 23.91 49.78 -10.53
CA ARG A 496 23.17 48.57 -10.98
C ARG A 496 23.83 47.81 -12.14
N VAL A 497 24.86 48.39 -12.79
CA VAL A 497 25.64 47.69 -13.84
C VAL A 497 26.49 46.56 -13.24
N GLU A 498 26.93 46.66 -11.99
CA GLU A 498 27.59 45.53 -11.29
C GLU A 498 26.61 44.37 -11.01
N LEU A 499 25.32 44.66 -10.78
CA LEU A 499 24.31 43.62 -10.52
C LEU A 499 24.00 42.78 -11.77
N VAL A 500 24.10 43.35 -12.97
CA VAL A 500 23.93 42.63 -14.24
C VAL A 500 25.10 41.66 -14.48
N ASN A 501 26.32 42.02 -14.06
CA ASN A 501 27.45 41.09 -14.07
C ASN A 501 27.29 39.97 -13.03
N VAL A 502 26.70 40.24 -11.86
CA VAL A 502 26.41 39.22 -10.84
C VAL A 502 25.29 38.27 -11.28
N LEU A 503 24.24 38.76 -11.95
CA LEU A 503 23.17 37.94 -12.52
C LEU A 503 23.64 37.13 -13.76
N GLY A 504 24.57 37.67 -14.55
CA GLY A 504 25.25 36.93 -15.62
C GLY A 504 26.13 35.78 -15.10
N VAL A 505 26.73 35.95 -13.94
CA VAL A 505 27.49 34.90 -13.23
C VAL A 505 26.53 33.89 -12.57
N ALA A 506 25.40 34.32 -12.00
CA ALA A 506 24.37 33.43 -11.46
C ALA A 506 23.69 32.57 -12.54
N CYS A 507 23.45 33.12 -13.74
CA CYS A 507 22.97 32.35 -14.89
C CYS A 507 24.03 31.41 -15.49
N SER A 508 25.32 31.64 -15.22
CA SER A 508 26.41 30.75 -15.65
C SER A 508 26.69 29.63 -14.62
N LEU A 509 26.28 29.80 -13.37
CA LEU A 509 26.40 28.81 -12.29
C LEU A 509 25.19 27.85 -12.20
N LEU A 510 24.04 28.25 -12.74
CA LEU A 510 22.92 27.36 -13.01
C LEU A 510 23.12 26.75 -14.40
N GLU A 511 23.71 25.56 -14.49
CA GLU A 511 23.79 24.76 -15.73
C GLU A 511 22.39 24.40 -16.25
N LEU A 512 21.66 25.37 -16.78
CA LEU A 512 20.50 25.13 -17.62
C LEU A 512 21.01 24.89 -19.04
N PRO A 513 20.63 23.77 -19.69
CA PRO A 513 21.04 23.50 -21.06
C PRO A 513 20.53 24.61 -21.99
N LYS A 514 21.47 25.26 -22.70
CA LYS A 514 21.25 26.40 -23.62
C LYS A 514 20.40 26.08 -24.87
N SER A 515 19.72 24.92 -24.92
CA SER A 515 18.99 24.46 -26.10
C SER A 515 17.46 24.53 -26.00
N SER A 516 16.87 25.19 -25.00
CA SER A 516 15.40 25.15 -24.82
C SER A 516 14.69 26.50 -24.73
N ILE A 517 15.37 27.64 -24.93
CA ILE A 517 14.74 28.98 -24.80
C ILE A 517 14.53 29.67 -26.16
N ALA A 518 15.08 29.14 -27.26
CA ALA A 518 14.91 29.72 -28.59
C ALA A 518 13.65 29.25 -29.35
N ASP A 519 12.97 28.17 -28.91
CA ASP A 519 11.86 27.56 -29.67
C ASP A 519 10.46 27.79 -29.05
N ILE A 520 10.32 28.67 -28.04
CA ILE A 520 9.05 28.84 -27.30
C ILE A 520 8.23 30.07 -27.77
N TYR A 521 8.71 30.88 -28.72
CA TYR A 521 7.98 32.07 -29.17
C TYR A 521 8.00 32.31 -30.68
N THR A 522 7.61 31.31 -31.47
CA THR A 522 7.04 31.54 -32.80
C THR A 522 6.07 30.41 -33.14
N ASP A 523 4.80 30.56 -32.76
CA ASP A 523 3.67 30.21 -33.64
C ASP A 523 2.33 30.62 -32.99
N PRO A 524 1.47 31.39 -33.67
CA PRO A 524 0.12 31.64 -33.18
C PRO A 524 -0.75 30.37 -33.29
N PRO A 525 -1.67 30.11 -32.35
CA PRO A 525 -2.49 28.91 -32.38
C PRO A 525 -3.41 28.91 -33.62
N PRO A 526 -3.63 27.73 -34.25
CA PRO A 526 -4.55 27.62 -35.38
C PRO A 526 -5.99 27.85 -34.91
N ARG A 527 -6.74 28.63 -35.71
CA ARG A 527 -8.16 28.87 -35.52
C ARG A 527 -8.92 27.54 -35.58
N HIS A 528 -9.66 27.22 -34.53
CA HIS A 528 -10.68 26.18 -34.56
C HIS A 528 -11.72 26.54 -35.61
N SER A 529 -11.79 25.74 -36.68
CA SER A 529 -12.95 25.70 -37.56
C SER A 529 -13.97 24.76 -36.95
N GLU A 530 -15.16 25.29 -36.68
CA GLU A 530 -16.36 24.52 -36.38
C GLU A 530 -16.69 23.63 -37.60
N PRO A 531 -17.02 22.34 -37.41
CA PRO A 531 -17.79 21.62 -38.39
C PRO A 531 -19.28 21.76 -38.08
N SER A 532 -19.93 22.34 -39.08
CA SER A 532 -21.37 22.43 -39.33
C SER A 532 -22.15 21.16 -39.03
N ALA A 533 -23.32 21.36 -38.42
CA ALA A 533 -24.40 20.40 -38.40
C ALA A 533 -24.94 20.17 -39.82
N ASP A 534 -25.15 18.91 -40.20
CA ASP A 534 -26.24 18.50 -41.07
C ASP A 534 -26.65 17.03 -40.77
N PRO A 535 -27.95 16.69 -40.76
CA PRO A 535 -28.44 15.35 -40.48
C PRO A 535 -28.72 14.60 -41.79
N ALA A 536 -28.22 13.37 -41.90
CA ALA A 536 -28.64 12.47 -42.97
C ALA A 536 -28.92 11.05 -42.43
N SER A 537 -30.19 10.71 -42.56
CA SER A 537 -30.83 9.41 -42.45
C SER A 537 -30.12 8.28 -43.20
N ILE A 538 -29.89 7.14 -42.53
CA ILE A 538 -29.93 5.82 -43.18
C ILE A 538 -30.67 4.86 -42.26
N ALA A 539 -31.83 4.41 -42.74
CA ALA A 539 -32.62 3.33 -42.22
C ALA A 539 -32.29 2.01 -42.94
N GLN A 540 -32.66 0.91 -42.30
CA GLN A 540 -32.78 -0.47 -42.81
C GLN A 540 -31.45 -1.24 -42.94
N GLY A 541 -31.32 -2.44 -42.42
CA GLY A 541 -32.23 -3.30 -41.67
C GLY A 541 -31.52 -4.61 -41.37
N GLU A 542 -31.97 -5.36 -40.35
CA GLU A 542 -31.64 -6.78 -40.31
C GLU A 542 -32.59 -7.56 -39.41
N THR A 543 -32.77 -8.79 -39.85
CA THR A 543 -33.93 -9.65 -39.71
C THR A 543 -33.96 -10.43 -38.41
N ARG A 544 -35.17 -10.44 -37.84
CA ARG A 544 -35.82 -11.46 -37.01
C ARG A 544 -35.36 -12.89 -37.34
N ALA A 545 -34.82 -13.59 -36.34
CA ALA A 545 -34.76 -15.05 -36.32
C ALA A 545 -35.21 -15.57 -34.95
N ASP A 546 -36.31 -16.33 -35.00
CA ASP A 546 -36.98 -16.99 -33.89
C ASP A 546 -36.09 -18.08 -33.24
N ARG A 547 -36.07 -18.13 -31.90
CA ARG A 547 -35.72 -19.36 -31.16
C ARG A 547 -36.75 -19.64 -30.06
N LYS A 548 -37.48 -20.74 -30.28
CA LYS A 548 -38.38 -21.43 -29.33
C LYS A 548 -37.66 -21.81 -28.01
N PRO A 549 -38.35 -21.81 -26.87
CA PRO A 549 -37.93 -22.56 -25.69
C PRO A 549 -38.53 -23.97 -25.68
N ALA A 550 -37.71 -24.98 -25.38
CA ALA A 550 -38.15 -26.35 -25.17
C ALA A 550 -38.06 -26.72 -23.67
N ALA A 551 -39.18 -27.27 -23.18
CA ALA A 551 -39.44 -28.21 -22.09
C ALA A 551 -38.46 -28.30 -20.88
N ARG A 552 -38.92 -28.02 -19.66
CA ARG A 552 -39.63 -28.94 -18.73
C ARG A 552 -38.79 -30.18 -18.35
N ASN A 553 -38.30 -30.21 -17.11
CA ASN A 553 -38.08 -31.45 -16.37
C ASN A 553 -38.42 -31.23 -14.89
N ASN A 554 -39.52 -31.88 -14.48
CA ASN A 554 -39.90 -32.16 -13.10
C ASN A 554 -39.30 -33.52 -12.71
N VAL A 555 -38.62 -33.61 -11.57
CA VAL A 555 -38.49 -34.85 -10.76
C VAL A 555 -38.43 -34.39 -9.30
N HIS A 556 -39.56 -34.41 -8.59
CA HIS A 556 -40.02 -35.48 -7.68
C HIS A 556 -39.25 -35.60 -6.36
N THR A 557 -39.87 -35.04 -5.33
CA THR A 557 -39.75 -35.32 -3.90
C THR A 557 -40.63 -36.52 -3.50
N SER A 558 -40.05 -37.43 -2.70
CA SER A 558 -40.65 -38.45 -1.79
C SER A 558 -39.52 -39.44 -1.48
N ILE A 559 -39.12 -39.80 -0.26
CA ILE A 559 -39.73 -39.87 1.09
C ILE A 559 -38.65 -39.49 2.10
#